data_AF-A0A4E9DKP5-F1
#
_entry.id   AF-A0A4E9DKP5-F1
#
_cell.length_a   1.000
_cell.length_b   1.000
_cell.length_c   1.000
_cell.angle_alpha   90.00
_cell.angle_beta   90.00
_cell.angle_gamma   90.00
#
_symmetry.space_group_name_H-M   'P 1'
#
loop_
_entity.id
_entity.type
_entity.pdbx_description
1 polymer ?
#
loop_
_entity_poly.entity_id
_entity_poly.type
_entity_poly.pdbx_seq_one_letter_code
_entity_poly.pdbx_strand_id
1 'polypeptide(L)'
;MSSMRTYLIAEPIFYGILFIPSILIAKRHGKPGYLGWGLVTLLCVMHAAGGAMVLTGTRYGMTVLTNCAGVLLLASCGIWWEANHHLESLDMAAKIKVGVVHFLVLVGAALMAMNISVLSGRMQAYIACGCWGVAWLAAFAQAIMSMKAHGGFGEPTQKLITASVLGVVCAGVRIIFTILARTRMVYGLHPRGSSSLMTLSCVFLPEALATLAFVIIGMMTRGIGG
;
A
#
# COMPACT_ATOMS: atom_id res chain seq x y z
N MET A 1 16.36 -15.94 -16.33
CA MET A 1 14.93 -16.21 -16.60
C MET A 1 14.24 -17.06 -15.53
N SER A 2 14.95 -17.92 -14.78
CA SER A 2 14.36 -18.75 -13.71
C SER A 2 13.81 -17.93 -12.53
N SER A 3 14.54 -16.94 -12.03
CA SER A 3 14.14 -16.19 -10.82
C SER A 3 12.81 -15.45 -10.98
N MET A 4 12.60 -14.72 -12.09
CA MET A 4 11.37 -13.94 -12.31
C MET A 4 10.11 -14.81 -12.35
N ARG A 5 10.19 -16.01 -12.94
CA ARG A 5 9.07 -16.95 -12.98
C ARG A 5 8.76 -17.51 -11.59
N THR A 6 9.78 -17.82 -10.79
CA THR A 6 9.61 -18.25 -9.41
C THR A 6 8.89 -17.19 -8.57
N TYR A 7 9.19 -15.90 -8.75
CA TYR A 7 8.50 -14.82 -8.03
C TYR A 7 7.04 -14.66 -8.42
N LEU A 8 6.73 -14.72 -9.71
CA LEU A 8 5.34 -14.66 -10.17
C LEU A 8 4.48 -15.80 -9.58
N ILE A 9 5.10 -16.93 -9.25
CA ILE A 9 4.46 -18.06 -8.56
C ILE A 9 4.44 -17.85 -7.03
N ALA A 10 5.53 -17.36 -6.45
CA ALA A 10 5.66 -17.18 -5.00
C ALA A 10 4.78 -16.06 -4.44
N GLU A 11 4.62 -14.95 -5.18
CA GLU A 11 3.78 -13.81 -4.79
C GLU A 11 2.35 -14.21 -4.43
N PRO A 12 1.57 -14.87 -5.31
CA PRO A 12 0.20 -15.21 -4.98
C PRO A 12 0.08 -16.22 -3.83
N ILE A 13 1.05 -17.13 -3.68
CA ILE A 13 1.10 -18.08 -2.56
C ILE A 13 1.36 -17.34 -1.24
N PHE A 14 2.36 -16.46 -1.21
CA PHE A 14 2.72 -15.68 -0.04
C PHE A 14 1.54 -14.85 0.48
N TYR A 15 0.91 -14.07 -0.40
CA TYR A 15 -0.25 -13.26 -0.02
C TYR A 15 -1.51 -14.10 0.26
N GLY A 16 -1.65 -15.28 -0.37
CA GLY A 16 -2.69 -16.25 -0.03
C GLY A 16 -2.56 -16.79 1.40
N ILE A 17 -1.32 -17.02 1.87
CA ILE A 17 -1.05 -17.40 3.26
C ILE A 17 -1.38 -16.24 4.22
N LEU A 18 -0.97 -15.01 3.88
CA LEU A 18 -1.22 -13.83 4.72
C LEU A 18 -2.68 -13.37 4.75
N PHE A 19 -3.49 -13.77 3.77
CA PHE A 19 -4.92 -13.46 3.73
C PHE A 19 -5.70 -14.01 4.93
N ILE A 20 -5.37 -15.22 5.39
CA ILE A 20 -6.04 -15.86 6.53
C ILE A 20 -5.84 -15.01 7.81
N PRO A 21 -4.60 -14.72 8.27
CA PRO A 21 -4.41 -13.88 9.44
C PRO A 21 -4.91 -12.45 9.23
N SER A 22 -4.84 -11.87 8.02
CA SER A 22 -5.34 -10.51 7.79
C SER A 22 -6.84 -10.37 8.05
N ILE A 23 -7.65 -11.35 7.64
CA ILE A 23 -9.10 -11.36 7.93
C ILE A 23 -9.35 -11.47 9.43
N LEU A 24 -8.60 -12.33 10.11
CA LEU A 24 -8.77 -12.53 11.56
C LEU A 24 -8.43 -11.25 12.33
N ILE A 25 -7.37 -10.54 11.93
CA ILE A 25 -7.00 -9.24 12.49
C ILE A 25 -8.12 -8.22 12.24
N ALA A 26 -8.61 -8.11 11.00
CA ALA A 26 -9.68 -7.18 10.65
C ALA A 26 -10.95 -7.38 11.49
N LYS A 27 -11.29 -8.64 11.82
CA LYS A 27 -12.41 -8.94 12.71
C LYS A 27 -12.15 -8.55 14.17
N ARG A 28 -10.91 -8.71 14.67
CA ARG A 28 -10.58 -8.45 16.08
C ARG A 28 -10.40 -6.98 16.42
N HIS A 29 -9.97 -6.16 15.46
CA HIS A 29 -9.81 -4.71 15.67
C HIS A 29 -11.11 -3.91 15.56
N GLY A 30 -12.22 -4.57 15.22
CA GLY A 30 -13.56 -3.98 15.25
C GLY A 30 -13.74 -2.79 14.30
N LYS A 31 -14.70 -1.93 14.62
CA LYS A 31 -15.06 -0.76 13.80
C LYS A 31 -13.92 0.23 13.56
N PRO A 32 -13.11 0.64 14.57
CA PRO A 32 -12.08 1.66 14.34
C PRO A 32 -10.93 1.13 13.46
N GLY A 33 -10.60 -0.16 13.56
CA GLY A 33 -9.54 -0.77 12.74
C GLY A 33 -9.99 -1.30 11.39
N TYR A 34 -11.29 -1.44 11.12
CA TYR A 34 -11.78 -2.04 9.86
C TYR A 34 -11.26 -1.31 8.62
N LEU A 35 -11.12 0.02 8.70
CA LEU A 35 -10.56 0.83 7.61
C LEU A 35 -9.13 0.36 7.24
N GLY A 36 -8.24 0.20 8.22
CA GLY A 36 -6.87 -0.26 7.99
C GLY A 36 -6.79 -1.73 7.62
N TRP A 37 -7.28 -2.60 8.48
CA TRP A 37 -7.09 -4.05 8.35
C TRP A 37 -7.93 -4.68 7.24
N GLY A 38 -9.09 -4.10 6.92
CA GLY A 38 -9.88 -4.47 5.75
C GLY A 38 -9.10 -4.18 4.46
N LEU A 39 -8.38 -3.05 4.40
CA LEU A 39 -7.51 -2.72 3.27
C LEU A 39 -6.25 -3.58 3.21
N VAL A 40 -5.68 -4.01 4.34
CA VAL A 40 -4.60 -5.03 4.34
C VAL A 40 -5.10 -6.35 3.77
N THR A 41 -6.34 -6.73 4.10
CA THR A 41 -6.97 -7.93 3.54
C THR A 41 -7.20 -7.79 2.04
N LEU A 42 -7.72 -6.64 1.59
CA LEU A 42 -7.88 -6.33 0.17
C LEU A 42 -6.54 -6.38 -0.57
N LEU A 43 -5.47 -5.84 0.03
CA LEU A 43 -4.12 -5.89 -0.52
C LEU A 43 -3.67 -7.35 -0.75
N CYS A 44 -3.88 -8.23 0.23
CA CYS A 44 -3.55 -9.65 0.09
C CYS A 44 -4.34 -10.31 -1.06
N VAL A 45 -5.64 -10.02 -1.16
CA VAL A 45 -6.48 -10.54 -2.26
C VAL A 45 -6.00 -10.02 -3.61
N MET A 46 -5.67 -8.73 -3.72
CA MET A 46 -5.20 -8.12 -4.97
C MET A 46 -3.87 -8.70 -5.43
N HIS A 47 -2.93 -8.97 -4.53
CA HIS A 47 -1.69 -9.65 -4.88
C HIS A 47 -1.91 -11.11 -5.27
N ALA A 48 -2.74 -11.85 -4.52
CA ALA A 48 -3.06 -13.25 -4.84
C ALA A 48 -3.74 -13.38 -6.20
N ALA A 49 -4.80 -12.60 -6.43
CA ALA A 49 -5.55 -12.62 -7.67
C ALA A 49 -4.75 -11.99 -8.82
N GLY A 50 -4.12 -10.85 -8.60
CA GLY A 50 -3.29 -10.15 -9.60
C GLY A 50 -2.11 -10.99 -10.07
N GLY A 51 -1.40 -11.64 -9.14
CA GLY A 51 -0.31 -12.57 -9.45
C GLY A 51 -0.79 -13.76 -10.28
N ALA A 52 -1.90 -14.40 -9.87
CA ALA A 52 -2.51 -15.49 -10.64
C ALA A 52 -2.98 -15.04 -12.04
N MET A 53 -3.53 -13.84 -12.16
CA MET A 53 -3.92 -13.23 -13.44
C MET A 53 -2.72 -13.02 -14.36
N VAL A 54 -1.56 -12.59 -13.83
CA VAL A 54 -0.33 -12.45 -14.62
C VAL A 54 0.17 -13.82 -15.09
N LEU A 55 0.18 -14.84 -14.22
CA LEU A 55 0.60 -16.20 -14.57
C LEU A 55 -0.26 -16.83 -15.68
N THR A 56 -1.55 -16.52 -15.70
CA THR A 56 -2.52 -17.01 -16.69
C THR A 56 -2.56 -16.16 -17.97
N GLY A 57 -1.78 -15.08 -18.05
CA GLY A 57 -1.74 -14.19 -19.22
C GLY A 57 -2.93 -13.24 -19.33
N THR A 58 -3.66 -13.01 -18.23
CA THR A 58 -4.83 -12.12 -18.21
C THR A 58 -4.39 -10.66 -18.33
N ARG A 59 -5.01 -9.90 -19.25
CA ARG A 59 -4.64 -8.50 -19.57
C ARG A 59 -4.67 -7.52 -18.40
N TYR A 60 -5.44 -7.83 -17.35
CA TYR A 60 -5.67 -6.94 -16.21
C TYR A 60 -4.75 -7.19 -15.01
N GLY A 61 -3.97 -8.27 -15.00
CA GLY A 61 -3.16 -8.66 -13.83
C GLY A 61 -2.17 -7.55 -13.40
N MET A 62 -1.47 -6.96 -14.36
CA MET A 62 -0.52 -5.86 -14.08
C MET A 62 -1.22 -4.59 -13.57
N THR A 63 -2.44 -4.31 -13.99
CA THR A 63 -3.22 -3.16 -13.50
C THR A 63 -3.62 -3.37 -12.04
N VAL A 64 -4.07 -4.58 -11.68
CA VAL A 64 -4.38 -4.95 -10.29
C VAL A 64 -3.15 -4.76 -9.40
N LEU A 65 -2.01 -5.35 -9.78
CA LEU A 65 -0.75 -5.24 -9.02
C LEU A 65 -0.17 -3.82 -8.97
N THR A 66 -0.48 -2.96 -9.95
CA THR A 66 -0.09 -1.55 -9.90
C THR A 66 -0.89 -0.77 -8.86
N ASN A 67 -2.17 -1.11 -8.69
CA ASN A 67 -3.05 -0.46 -7.71
C ASN A 67 -2.77 -0.90 -6.26
N CYS A 68 -2.07 -2.01 -6.03
CA CYS A 68 -1.64 -2.45 -4.69
C CYS A 68 -0.88 -1.36 -3.92
N ALA A 69 -0.05 -0.56 -4.61
CA ALA A 69 0.68 0.55 -4.01
C ALA A 69 -0.25 1.57 -3.32
N GLY A 70 -1.36 1.92 -3.99
CA GLY A 70 -2.38 2.79 -3.46
C GLY A 70 -3.11 2.15 -2.28
N VAL A 71 -3.50 0.88 -2.40
CA VAL A 71 -4.18 0.16 -1.32
C VAL A 71 -3.29 0.03 -0.08
N LEU A 72 -1.99 -0.20 -0.24
CA LEU A 72 -1.03 -0.20 0.85
C LEU A 72 -0.97 1.17 1.56
N LEU A 73 -0.96 2.27 0.80
CA LEU A 73 -0.99 3.61 1.36
C LEU A 73 -2.28 3.84 2.18
N LEU A 74 -3.43 3.42 1.64
CA LEU A 74 -4.70 3.54 2.34
C LEU A 74 -4.78 2.67 3.59
N ALA A 75 -4.28 1.44 3.53
CA ALA A 75 -4.17 0.56 4.70
C ALA A 75 -3.31 1.21 5.79
N SER A 76 -2.18 1.82 5.40
CA SER A 76 -1.30 2.54 6.32
C SER A 76 -2.02 3.72 6.98
N CYS A 77 -2.78 4.50 6.21
CA CYS A 77 -3.60 5.59 6.75
C CYS A 77 -4.74 5.08 7.65
N GLY A 78 -5.32 3.92 7.36
CA GLY A 78 -6.36 3.31 8.19
C GLY A 78 -5.83 2.78 9.51
N ILE A 79 -4.62 2.22 9.54
CA ILE A 79 -3.94 1.81 10.78
C ILE A 79 -3.54 3.05 11.60
N TRP A 80 -3.07 4.11 10.93
CA TRP A 80 -2.83 5.40 11.57
C TRP A 80 -4.11 5.98 12.19
N TRP A 81 -5.22 5.90 11.47
CA TRP A 81 -6.52 6.36 11.95
C TRP A 81 -6.95 5.64 13.21
N GLU A 82 -6.85 4.31 13.22
CA GLU A 82 -7.14 3.50 14.40
C GLU A 82 -6.27 3.90 15.60
N ALA A 83 -4.95 4.05 15.39
CA ALA A 83 -4.05 4.42 16.47
C ALA A 83 -4.43 5.76 17.11
N ASN A 84 -4.75 6.76 16.28
CA ASN A 84 -5.15 8.09 16.76
C ASN A 84 -6.58 8.10 17.34
N HIS A 85 -7.44 7.18 16.92
CA HIS A 85 -8.75 6.99 17.55
C HIS A 85 -8.59 6.58 19.01
N HIS A 86 -7.71 5.62 19.29
CA HIS A 86 -7.44 5.16 20.66
C HIS A 86 -6.62 6.14 21.50
N LEU A 87 -5.91 7.07 20.86
CA LEU A 87 -5.23 8.18 21.54
C LEU A 87 -6.13 9.41 21.72
N GLU A 88 -7.40 9.36 21.29
CA GLU A 88 -8.34 10.48 21.28
C GLU A 88 -7.80 11.74 20.56
N SER A 89 -6.87 11.55 19.63
CA SER A 89 -6.14 12.63 18.93
C SER A 89 -6.72 12.95 17.54
N LEU A 90 -7.90 12.41 17.20
CA LEU A 90 -8.57 12.63 15.91
C LEU A 90 -9.41 13.91 15.90
N ASP A 91 -8.77 15.04 15.63
CA ASP A 91 -9.44 16.32 15.34
C ASP A 91 -10.09 16.35 13.95
N MET A 92 -10.91 17.36 13.66
CA MET A 92 -11.59 17.48 12.36
C MET A 92 -10.59 17.62 11.19
N ALA A 93 -9.44 18.25 11.42
CA ALA A 93 -8.42 18.41 10.40
C ALA A 93 -7.80 17.06 10.00
N ALA A 94 -7.55 16.16 10.96
CA ALA A 94 -7.11 14.79 10.73
C ALA A 94 -8.12 14.00 9.88
N LYS A 95 -9.43 14.16 10.16
CA LYS A 95 -10.50 13.52 9.35
C LYS A 95 -10.48 13.98 7.91
N ILE A 96 -10.36 15.29 7.70
CA ILE A 96 -10.28 15.87 6.35
C ILE A 96 -9.04 15.36 5.62
N LYS A 97 -7.87 15.34 6.28
CA LYS A 97 -6.61 14.85 5.70
C LYS A 97 -6.73 13.40 5.24
N VAL A 98 -7.24 12.52 6.10
CA VAL A 98 -7.46 11.10 5.75
C VAL A 98 -8.44 10.98 4.58
N GLY A 99 -9.54 11.74 4.58
CA GLY A 99 -10.50 11.76 3.49
C GLY A 99 -9.89 12.20 2.15
N VAL A 100 -9.06 13.25 2.15
CA VAL A 100 -8.35 13.73 0.95
C VAL A 100 -7.36 12.68 0.43
N VAL A 101 -6.59 12.04 1.30
CA VAL A 101 -5.68 10.96 0.90
C VAL A 101 -6.47 9.81 0.26
N HIS A 102 -7.59 9.40 0.86
CA HIS A 102 -8.46 8.36 0.31
C HIS A 102 -9.00 8.73 -1.06
N PHE A 103 -9.53 9.94 -1.21
CA PHE A 103 -10.03 10.45 -2.47
C PHE A 103 -8.95 10.44 -3.55
N LEU A 104 -7.76 10.98 -3.27
CA LEU A 104 -6.66 11.04 -4.24
C LEU A 104 -6.19 9.64 -4.67
N VAL A 105 -6.07 8.68 -3.74
CA VAL A 105 -5.69 7.32 -4.11
C VAL A 105 -6.75 6.65 -4.98
N LEU A 106 -8.02 6.80 -4.63
CA LEU A 106 -9.14 6.24 -5.39
C LEU A 106 -9.22 6.83 -6.80
N VAL A 107 -9.06 8.15 -6.94
CA VAL A 107 -8.99 8.82 -8.25
C VAL A 107 -7.82 8.28 -9.07
N GLY A 108 -6.62 8.17 -8.48
CA GLY A 108 -5.46 7.62 -9.17
C GLY A 108 -5.66 6.15 -9.59
N ALA A 109 -6.27 5.33 -8.75
CA ALA A 109 -6.56 3.93 -9.06
C ALA A 109 -7.60 3.78 -10.16
N ALA A 110 -8.66 4.61 -10.13
CA ALA A 110 -9.67 4.64 -11.18
C ALA A 110 -9.05 5.06 -12.53
N LEU A 111 -8.23 6.10 -12.54
CA LEU A 111 -7.52 6.56 -13.74
C LEU A 111 -6.54 5.51 -14.31
N MET A 112 -5.96 4.65 -13.47
CA MET A 112 -5.11 3.55 -13.93
C MET A 112 -5.89 2.35 -14.46
N ALA A 113 -7.12 2.14 -13.97
CA ALA A 113 -7.94 0.99 -14.32
C ALA A 113 -8.89 1.25 -15.49
N MET A 114 -9.35 2.49 -15.63
CA MET A 114 -10.37 2.88 -16.62
C MET A 114 -9.73 3.49 -17.86
N ASN A 115 -10.39 3.33 -19.00
CA ASN A 115 -10.02 4.03 -20.22
C ASN A 115 -10.97 5.20 -20.46
N ILE A 116 -10.53 6.41 -20.12
CA ILE A 116 -11.30 7.65 -20.32
C ILE A 116 -11.00 8.22 -21.70
N SER A 117 -11.96 8.13 -22.62
CA SER A 117 -11.80 8.52 -24.03
C SER A 117 -11.28 9.94 -24.28
N VAL A 118 -11.54 10.87 -23.35
CA VAL A 118 -11.15 12.28 -23.45
C VAL A 118 -9.65 12.51 -23.17
N LEU A 119 -9.00 11.61 -22.43
CA LEU A 119 -7.59 11.74 -22.03
C LEU A 119 -6.74 10.70 -22.76
N SER A 120 -5.57 11.11 -23.27
CA SER A 120 -4.58 10.13 -23.74
C SER A 120 -4.15 9.22 -22.58
N GLY A 121 -3.89 7.94 -22.86
CA GLY A 121 -3.47 6.99 -21.81
C GLY A 121 -2.19 7.42 -21.07
N ARG A 122 -1.31 8.19 -21.73
CA ARG A 122 -0.13 8.78 -21.08
C ARG A 122 -0.52 9.87 -20.09
N MET A 123 -1.45 10.75 -20.47
CA MET A 123 -1.94 11.82 -19.58
C MET A 123 -2.67 11.24 -18.37
N GLN A 124 -3.53 10.22 -18.57
CA GLN A 124 -4.21 9.52 -17.48
C GLN A 124 -3.19 8.95 -16.48
N ALA A 125 -2.17 8.25 -16.97
CA ALA A 125 -1.13 7.68 -16.13
C ALA A 125 -0.36 8.74 -15.33
N TYR A 126 -0.08 9.91 -15.93
CA TYR A 126 0.60 11.02 -15.25
C TYR A 126 -0.27 11.66 -14.17
N ILE A 127 -1.55 11.89 -14.45
CA ILE A 127 -2.48 12.41 -13.44
C ILE A 127 -2.61 11.40 -12.28
N ALA A 128 -2.78 10.12 -12.59
CA ALA A 128 -2.87 9.07 -11.57
C ALA A 128 -1.62 9.02 -10.67
N CYS A 129 -0.44 9.05 -11.30
CA CYS A 129 0.85 9.13 -10.62
C CYS A 129 0.96 10.39 -9.74
N GLY A 130 0.49 11.54 -10.23
CA GLY A 130 0.45 12.80 -9.49
C GLY A 130 -0.46 12.70 -8.26
N CYS A 131 -1.67 12.16 -8.41
CA CYS A 131 -2.59 11.92 -7.29
C CYS A 131 -1.96 11.04 -6.21
N TRP A 132 -1.33 9.93 -6.60
CA TRP A 132 -0.64 9.04 -5.65
C TRP A 132 0.58 9.68 -5.00
N GLY A 133 1.37 10.45 -5.74
CA GLY A 133 2.51 11.18 -5.20
C GLY A 133 2.11 12.21 -4.14
N VAL A 134 1.08 13.01 -4.44
CA VAL A 134 0.54 14.00 -3.48
C VAL A 134 -0.08 13.32 -2.27
N ALA A 135 -0.88 12.26 -2.47
CA ALA A 135 -1.45 11.47 -1.39
C ALA A 135 -0.37 10.90 -0.46
N TRP A 136 0.70 10.36 -1.05
CA TRP A 136 1.82 9.81 -0.30
C TRP A 136 2.54 10.89 0.52
N LEU A 137 2.85 12.05 -0.05
CA LEU A 137 3.50 13.14 0.69
C LEU A 137 2.67 13.60 1.88
N ALA A 138 1.36 13.74 1.70
CA ALA A 138 0.44 14.11 2.77
C ALA A 138 0.41 13.06 3.88
N ALA A 139 0.28 11.78 3.51
CA ALA A 139 0.30 10.65 4.46
C ALA A 139 1.65 10.54 5.18
N PHE A 140 2.76 10.78 4.49
CA PHE A 140 4.11 10.70 5.04
C PHE A 140 4.39 11.81 6.06
N ALA A 141 4.02 13.06 5.74
CA ALA A 141 4.11 14.16 6.68
C ALA A 141 3.28 13.87 7.95
N GLN A 142 2.05 13.38 7.77
CA GLN A 142 1.18 13.00 8.88
C GLN A 142 1.77 11.87 9.74
N ALA A 143 2.28 10.81 9.10
CA ALA A 143 2.88 9.67 9.78
C ALA A 143 4.10 10.08 10.62
N ILE A 144 4.99 10.92 10.08
CA ILE A 144 6.16 11.42 10.81
C ILE A 144 5.76 12.27 12.01
N MET A 145 4.79 13.16 11.86
CA MET A 145 4.32 13.99 12.97
C MET A 145 3.78 13.13 14.12
N SER A 146 2.96 12.12 13.81
CA SER A 146 2.46 11.19 14.83
C SER A 146 3.54 10.32 15.44
N MET A 147 4.54 9.89 14.67
CA MET A 147 5.69 9.15 15.19
C MET A 147 6.53 10.00 16.16
N LYS A 148 6.69 11.30 15.91
CA LYS A 148 7.38 12.19 16.84
C LYS A 148 6.60 12.41 18.14
N ALA A 149 5.27 12.46 18.06
CA ALA A 149 4.41 12.69 19.23
C ALA A 149 4.19 11.44 20.09
N HIS A 150 3.99 10.28 19.45
CA HIS A 150 3.52 9.06 20.10
C HIS A 150 4.22 7.79 19.56
N GLY A 151 5.40 7.93 18.97
CA GLY A 151 6.16 6.78 18.46
C GLY A 151 6.72 5.90 19.57
N GLY A 152 6.86 4.60 19.30
CA GLY A 152 7.40 3.64 20.26
C GLY A 152 6.97 2.20 19.99
N PHE A 153 7.48 1.28 20.80
CA PHE A 153 7.15 -0.15 20.76
C PHE A 153 6.66 -0.69 22.11
N GLY A 154 6.46 0.19 23.11
CA GLY A 154 5.96 -0.21 24.42
C GLY A 154 4.47 -0.50 24.33
N GLU A 155 3.70 0.56 24.11
CA GLU A 155 2.25 0.48 24.10
C GLU A 155 1.68 -0.04 22.77
N PRO A 156 0.51 -0.70 22.79
CA PRO A 156 -0.12 -1.21 21.58
C PRO A 156 -0.42 -0.11 20.53
N THR A 157 -0.83 1.10 20.94
CA THR A 157 -1.08 2.25 20.06
C THR A 157 0.20 2.76 19.39
N GLN A 158 1.32 2.80 20.12
CA GLN A 158 2.64 3.17 19.58
C GLN A 158 3.10 2.18 18.50
N LYS A 159 2.84 0.88 18.69
CA LYS A 159 3.12 -0.16 17.69
C LYS A 159 2.33 0.07 16.40
N LEU A 160 1.06 0.47 16.50
CA LEU A 160 0.23 0.81 15.33
C LEU A 160 0.78 2.04 14.59
N ILE A 161 1.22 3.08 15.30
CA ILE A 161 1.84 4.27 14.68
C ILE A 161 3.12 3.86 13.95
N THR A 162 3.97 3.06 14.59
CA THR A 162 5.21 2.59 13.97
C THR A 162 4.94 1.72 12.74
N ALA A 163 3.95 0.83 12.80
CA ALA A 163 3.48 0.08 11.65
C ALA A 163 3.04 1.01 10.51
N SER A 164 2.18 1.99 10.82
CA SER A 164 1.67 2.92 9.82
C SER A 164 2.78 3.66 9.09
N VAL A 165 3.82 4.11 9.81
CA VAL A 165 4.94 4.84 9.23
C VAL A 165 5.77 3.93 8.32
N LEU A 166 6.07 2.71 8.76
CA LEU A 166 6.75 1.71 7.93
C LEU A 166 5.95 1.44 6.64
N GLY A 167 4.63 1.28 6.75
CA GLY A 167 3.74 1.08 5.61
C GLY A 167 3.76 2.26 4.63
N VAL A 168 3.70 3.50 5.12
CA VAL A 168 3.77 4.71 4.28
C VAL A 168 5.12 4.82 3.57
N VAL A 169 6.23 4.47 4.23
CA VAL A 169 7.56 4.44 3.60
C VAL A 169 7.61 3.41 2.48
N CYS A 170 7.15 2.18 2.74
CA CYS A 170 7.10 1.11 1.75
C CYS A 170 6.20 1.45 0.56
N ALA A 171 5.02 2.03 0.82
CA ALA A 171 4.12 2.54 -0.21
C ALA A 171 4.79 3.65 -1.05
N GLY A 172 5.53 4.55 -0.40
CA GLY A 172 6.28 5.61 -1.06
C GLY A 172 7.30 5.08 -2.06
N VAL A 173 8.13 4.12 -1.64
CA VAL A 173 9.12 3.47 -2.52
C VAL A 173 8.43 2.90 -3.78
N ARG A 174 7.31 2.20 -3.58
CA ARG A 174 6.53 1.61 -4.67
C ARG A 174 5.90 2.64 -5.61
N ILE A 175 5.33 3.71 -5.06
CA ILE A 175 4.71 4.81 -5.81
C ILE A 175 5.79 5.53 -6.63
N ILE A 176 6.92 5.89 -6.02
CA ILE A 176 8.06 6.53 -6.70
C ILE A 176 8.56 5.65 -7.85
N PHE A 177 8.75 4.35 -7.59
CA PHE A 177 9.16 3.42 -8.65
C PHE A 177 8.15 3.38 -9.81
N THR A 178 6.84 3.38 -9.51
CA THR A 178 5.79 3.43 -10.53
C THR A 178 5.88 4.71 -11.36
N ILE A 179 6.10 5.86 -10.72
CA ILE A 179 6.28 7.14 -11.38
C ILE A 179 7.49 7.06 -12.32
N LEU A 180 8.66 6.66 -11.82
CA LEU A 180 9.90 6.58 -12.60
C LEU A 180 9.77 5.61 -13.79
N ALA A 181 9.10 4.48 -13.60
CA ALA A 181 8.86 3.51 -14.66
C ALA A 181 7.93 4.08 -15.74
N ARG A 182 6.90 4.84 -15.36
CA ARG A 182 5.93 5.45 -16.30
C ARG A 182 6.48 6.68 -17.02
N THR A 183 7.30 7.49 -16.36
CA THR A 183 7.99 8.64 -16.98
C THR A 183 9.20 8.23 -17.81
N ARG A 184 9.52 6.92 -17.87
CA ARG A 184 10.70 6.34 -18.53
C ARG A 184 12.04 6.89 -18.01
N MET A 185 12.06 7.55 -16.86
CA MET A 185 13.31 8.00 -16.23
C MET A 185 14.23 6.83 -15.85
N VAL A 186 13.67 5.64 -15.60
CA VAL A 186 14.44 4.40 -15.36
C VAL A 186 15.29 4.01 -16.58
N TYR A 187 14.85 4.29 -17.80
CA TYR A 187 15.62 3.99 -19.02
C TYR A 187 16.67 5.05 -19.34
N GLY A 188 16.49 6.29 -18.87
CA GLY A 188 17.46 7.38 -19.02
C GLY A 188 18.66 7.28 -18.08
N LEU A 189 18.52 6.56 -16.95
CA LEU A 189 19.57 6.39 -15.95
C LEU A 189 20.43 5.12 -16.16
N HIS A 190 20.01 4.18 -17.02
CA HIS A 190 20.78 2.99 -17.39
C HIS A 190 20.54 2.59 -18.86
N PRO A 191 21.48 2.87 -19.80
CA PRO A 191 21.35 2.54 -21.22
C PRO A 191 21.40 1.04 -21.54
N ARG A 192 21.63 0.16 -20.55
CA ARG A 192 21.76 -1.29 -20.72
C ARG A 192 21.15 -2.03 -19.53
N GLY A 193 19.96 -2.58 -19.74
CA GLY A 193 19.38 -3.65 -18.93
C GLY A 193 19.06 -3.28 -17.49
N SER A 194 17.82 -2.86 -17.20
CA SER A 194 17.29 -3.02 -15.84
C SER A 194 17.34 -4.51 -15.49
N SER A 195 18.23 -4.90 -14.57
CA SER A 195 18.27 -6.27 -14.09
C SER A 195 16.89 -6.61 -13.50
N SER A 196 16.33 -7.76 -13.87
CA SER A 196 15.06 -8.26 -13.31
C SER A 196 15.03 -8.23 -11.77
N LEU A 197 16.20 -8.25 -11.12
CA LEU A 197 16.40 -8.07 -9.69
C LEU A 197 16.08 -6.67 -9.17
N MET A 198 16.39 -5.60 -9.91
CA MET A 198 16.14 -4.22 -9.47
C MET A 198 14.65 -3.87 -9.52
N THR A 199 13.93 -4.35 -10.54
CA THR A 199 12.46 -4.25 -10.59
C THR A 199 11.82 -5.08 -9.47
N LEU A 200 12.35 -6.26 -9.19
CA LEU A 200 11.87 -7.14 -8.12
C LEU A 200 12.00 -6.49 -6.73
N SER A 201 13.18 -5.98 -6.39
CA SER A 201 13.46 -5.40 -5.07
C SER A 201 12.69 -4.10 -4.81
N CYS A 202 12.40 -3.31 -5.84
CA CYS A 202 11.72 -2.02 -5.66
C CYS A 202 10.19 -2.10 -5.77
N VAL A 203 9.64 -3.21 -6.27
CA VAL A 203 8.20 -3.41 -6.46
C VAL A 203 7.63 -4.32 -5.38
N PHE A 204 8.11 -5.56 -5.30
CA PHE A 204 7.49 -6.58 -4.45
C PHE A 204 7.93 -6.49 -3.00
N LEU A 205 9.23 -6.28 -2.77
CA LEU A 205 9.82 -6.33 -1.43
C LEU A 205 9.21 -5.30 -0.46
N PRO A 206 8.95 -4.03 -0.85
CA PRO A 206 8.36 -3.05 0.07
C PRO A 206 6.94 -3.45 0.48
N GLU A 207 6.12 -3.90 -0.46
CA GLU A 207 4.73 -4.29 -0.20
C GLU A 207 4.67 -5.56 0.66
N ALA A 208 5.52 -6.55 0.39
CA ALA A 208 5.60 -7.78 1.16
C ALA A 208 6.09 -7.52 2.60
N LEU A 209 7.13 -6.69 2.75
CA LEU A 209 7.67 -6.30 4.06
C LEU A 209 6.62 -5.56 4.90
N ALA A 210 5.93 -4.59 4.31
CA ALA A 210 4.89 -3.83 5.00
C ALA A 210 3.71 -4.73 5.40
N THR A 211 3.26 -5.61 4.51
CA THR A 211 2.15 -6.53 4.79
C THR A 211 2.51 -7.51 5.91
N LEU A 212 3.73 -8.06 5.90
CA LEU A 212 4.20 -8.92 6.97
C LEU A 212 4.26 -8.17 8.32
N ALA A 213 4.81 -6.95 8.32
CA ALA A 213 4.86 -6.12 9.51
C ALA A 213 3.46 -5.79 10.04
N PHE A 214 2.50 -5.48 9.16
CA PHE A 214 1.10 -5.28 9.52
C PHE A 214 0.50 -6.53 10.15
N VAL A 215 0.69 -7.71 9.56
CA VAL A 215 0.17 -8.95 10.13
C VAL A 215 0.77 -9.23 11.51
N ILE A 216 2.09 -9.08 11.67
CA ILE A 216 2.77 -9.28 12.96
C ILE A 216 2.23 -8.29 14.00
N ILE A 217 2.21 -7.00 13.68
CA ILE A 217 1.78 -5.95 14.61
C ILE A 217 0.30 -6.09 14.94
N GLY A 218 -0.57 -6.35 13.97
CA GLY A 218 -2.00 -6.59 14.19
C GLY A 218 -2.25 -7.80 15.11
N MET A 219 -1.45 -8.86 15.00
CA MET A 219 -1.51 -9.95 15.98
C MET A 219 -1.06 -9.52 17.38
N MET A 220 -0.07 -8.64 17.50
CA MET A 220 0.41 -8.12 18.79
C MET A 220 -0.57 -7.11 19.43
N THR A 221 -1.36 -6.40 18.63
CA THR A 221 -2.28 -5.33 19.06
C THR A 221 -3.75 -5.75 19.07
N ARG A 222 -4.02 -7.04 18.86
CA ARG A 222 -5.37 -7.65 18.85
C ARG A 222 -6.25 -7.43 20.09
N GLY A 223 -5.70 -6.86 21.17
CA GLY A 223 -6.41 -6.55 22.41
C GLY A 223 -6.85 -5.09 22.55
N ILE A 224 -6.59 -4.22 21.57
CA ILE A 224 -7.00 -2.80 21.63
C ILE A 224 -8.45 -2.62 21.17
N GLY A 225 -8.92 -3.43 20.22
CA GLY A 225 -10.23 -3.26 19.58
C GLY A 225 -11.41 -3.99 20.24
N GLY A 226 -11.19 -4.61 21.41
CA GLY A 226 -12.18 -5.43 22.13
C GLY A 226 -12.25 -5.08 23.60
#